data_AF-A0A959B8D6-F1
#
_entry.id   AF-A0A959B8D6-F1
#
_cell.length_a   1.000
_cell.length_b   1.000
_cell.length_c   1.000
_cell.angle_alpha   90.00
_cell.angle_beta   90.00
_cell.angle_gamma   90.00
#
_symmetry.space_group_name_H-M   'P 1'
#
loop_
_entity.id
_entity.type
_entity.pdbx_description
1 polymer ?
#
loop_
_entity_poly.entity_id
_entity_poly.type
_entity_poly.pdbx_seq_one_letter_code
_entity_poly.pdbx_strand_id
1 'polypeptide(L)'
;MVKQLLEQLRQKMAGSPNFSQTMNFFMDTVAPLPAFLEEGELSAPDPKIRAVLEATLQAALKSKKFKLQYSEDIRHPVHQFSHGPFLFSGNVGLYFFFHDIGQGLAMFQGAGGQTLCARISATAVPKGNWADLSTYDKTSN
;
A
#
# COMPACT_ATOMS: atom_id res chain seq x y z
N MET A 1 17.88 -11.53 -6.37
CA MET A 1 17.02 -12.19 -5.36
C MET A 1 15.74 -11.39 -5.11
N VAL A 2 15.81 -10.11 -4.74
CA VAL A 2 14.66 -9.21 -4.49
C VAL A 2 13.61 -9.26 -5.61
N LYS A 3 14.02 -9.04 -6.87
CA LYS A 3 13.13 -9.12 -8.04
C LYS A 3 12.29 -10.42 -8.12
N GLN A 4 12.90 -11.57 -7.83
CA GLN A 4 12.19 -12.86 -7.88
C GLN A 4 11.15 -12.98 -6.76
N LEU A 5 11.47 -12.48 -5.56
CA LEU A 5 10.55 -12.51 -4.43
C LEU A 5 9.39 -11.52 -4.60
N LEU A 6 9.64 -10.35 -5.18
CA LEU A 6 8.57 -9.41 -5.54
C LEU A 6 7.66 -9.97 -6.64
N GLU A 7 8.21 -10.71 -7.61
CA GLU A 7 7.40 -11.43 -8.59
C GLU A 7 6.56 -12.53 -7.94
N GLN A 8 7.11 -13.29 -6.98
CA GLN A 8 6.33 -14.26 -6.20
C GLN A 8 5.23 -13.59 -5.38
N LEU A 9 5.51 -12.44 -4.75
CA LEU A 9 4.51 -11.67 -4.01
C LEU A 9 3.39 -11.19 -4.95
N ARG A 10 3.74 -10.72 -6.16
CA ARG A 10 2.80 -10.34 -7.21
C ARG A 10 1.91 -11.50 -7.63
N GLN A 11 2.46 -12.70 -7.82
CA GLN A 11 1.69 -13.89 -8.16
C GLN A 11 0.73 -14.30 -7.04
N LYS A 12 1.19 -14.23 -5.77
CA LYS A 12 0.34 -14.48 -4.60
C LYS A 12 -0.82 -13.48 -4.53
N MET A 13 -0.58 -12.22 -4.87
CA MET A 13 -1.62 -11.19 -4.97
C MET A 13 -2.70 -11.49 -6.01
N ALA A 14 -2.30 -12.06 -7.16
CA ALA A 14 -3.24 -12.39 -8.24
C ALA A 14 -4.08 -13.65 -7.96
N GLY A 15 -3.52 -14.64 -7.27
CA GLY A 15 -4.12 -15.97 -7.13
C GLY A 15 -4.57 -16.38 -5.72
N SER A 16 -4.17 -15.67 -4.66
CA SER A 16 -4.47 -16.10 -3.29
C SER A 16 -5.86 -15.63 -2.82
N PRO A 17 -6.73 -16.53 -2.34
CA PRO A 17 -7.94 -16.14 -1.61
C PRO A 17 -7.63 -15.63 -0.19
N ASN A 18 -6.39 -15.79 0.29
CA ASN A 18 -5.97 -15.42 1.64
C ASN A 18 -4.94 -14.29 1.61
N PHE A 19 -5.43 -13.06 1.87
CA PHE A 19 -4.57 -11.87 1.91
C PHE A 19 -3.60 -11.87 3.09
N SER A 20 -3.96 -12.46 4.23
CA SER A 20 -3.07 -12.53 5.39
C SER A 20 -1.82 -13.36 5.09
N GLN A 21 -1.94 -14.48 4.37
CA GLN A 21 -0.77 -15.26 3.95
C GLN A 21 0.14 -14.48 3.00
N THR A 22 -0.45 -13.67 2.11
CA THR A 22 0.30 -12.83 1.18
C THR A 22 1.02 -11.70 1.91
N MET A 23 0.36 -11.07 2.90
CA MET A 23 0.99 -10.07 3.77
C MET A 23 2.12 -10.68 4.61
N ASN A 24 1.90 -11.84 5.22
CA ASN A 24 2.96 -12.53 5.99
C ASN A 24 4.15 -12.87 5.10
N PHE A 25 3.94 -13.31 3.86
CA PHE A 25 5.05 -13.53 2.92
C PHE A 25 5.86 -12.26 2.70
N PHE A 26 5.21 -11.10 2.52
CA PHE A 26 5.93 -9.83 2.44
C PHE A 26 6.74 -9.55 3.73
N MET A 27 6.10 -9.65 4.90
CA MET A 27 6.70 -9.34 6.20
C MET A 27 7.85 -10.27 6.61
N ASP A 28 7.72 -11.56 6.32
CA ASP A 28 8.65 -12.58 6.80
C ASP A 28 9.77 -12.86 5.80
N THR A 29 9.54 -12.57 4.51
CA THR A 29 10.46 -12.97 3.43
C THR A 29 11.04 -11.81 2.64
N VAL A 30 10.26 -10.75 2.38
CA VAL A 30 10.69 -9.64 1.50
C VAL A 30 11.21 -8.46 2.31
N ALA A 31 10.38 -7.94 3.22
CA ALA A 31 10.67 -6.77 4.05
C ALA A 31 11.97 -6.85 4.87
N PRO A 32 12.41 -8.01 5.42
CA PRO A 32 13.61 -8.06 6.25
C PRO A 32 14.90 -8.20 5.44
N LEU A 33 14.83 -8.29 4.10
CA LEU A 33 16.02 -8.47 3.29
C LEU A 33 16.87 -7.20 3.24
N PRO A 34 18.16 -7.24 3.60
CA PRO A 34 19.03 -6.06 3.52
C PRO A 34 19.04 -5.42 2.13
N ALA A 35 19.18 -6.23 1.08
CA ALA A 35 19.15 -5.74 -0.30
C ALA A 35 17.83 -5.07 -0.69
N PHE A 36 16.71 -5.48 -0.08
CA PHE A 36 15.44 -4.79 -0.29
C PHE A 36 15.46 -3.44 0.42
N LEU A 37 15.88 -3.39 1.69
CA LEU A 37 15.96 -2.14 2.45
C LEU A 37 16.94 -1.12 1.84
N GLU A 38 18.06 -1.58 1.27
CA GLU A 38 19.05 -0.74 0.58
C GLU A 38 18.54 -0.15 -0.74
N GLU A 39 17.63 -0.85 -1.44
CA GLU A 39 17.02 -0.39 -2.69
C GLU A 39 15.84 0.59 -2.45
N GLY A 40 15.37 0.70 -1.21
CA GLY A 40 14.22 1.51 -0.82
C GLY A 40 14.61 2.97 -0.57
N GLU A 41 13.86 3.90 -1.18
CA GLU A 41 14.04 5.33 -0.99
C GLU A 41 12.82 5.94 -0.31
N LEU A 42 13.05 6.76 0.72
CA LEU A 42 11.98 7.57 1.30
C LEU A 42 11.46 8.56 0.24
N SER A 43 10.16 8.60 0.08
CA SER A 43 9.48 9.47 -0.87
C SER A 43 8.34 10.23 -0.21
N ALA A 44 8.01 11.39 -0.78
CA ALA A 44 6.79 12.09 -0.39
C ALA A 44 5.58 11.17 -0.62
N PRO A 45 4.56 11.20 0.27
CA PRO A 45 3.41 10.31 0.14
C PRO A 45 2.74 10.45 -1.22
N ASP A 46 2.56 9.33 -1.93
CA ASP A 46 1.85 9.27 -3.20
C ASP A 46 0.35 9.53 -2.93
N PRO A 47 -0.22 10.62 -3.46
CA PRO A 47 -1.63 10.94 -3.25
C PRO A 47 -2.58 9.83 -3.71
N LYS A 48 -2.18 9.04 -4.73
CA LYS A 48 -2.98 7.93 -5.24
C LYS A 48 -3.00 6.78 -4.25
N ILE A 49 -1.85 6.37 -3.74
CA ILE A 49 -1.76 5.31 -2.73
C ILE A 49 -2.56 5.72 -1.49
N ARG A 50 -2.38 6.97 -1.05
CA ARG A 50 -3.11 7.54 0.07
C ARG A 50 -4.63 7.48 -0.13
N ALA A 51 -5.13 7.91 -1.29
CA ALA A 51 -6.56 7.88 -1.59
C ALA A 51 -7.14 6.46 -1.60
N VAL A 52 -6.39 5.49 -2.16
CA VAL A 52 -6.81 4.09 -2.18
C VAL A 52 -6.80 3.48 -0.78
N LEU A 53 -5.80 3.80 0.05
CA LEU A 53 -5.76 3.39 1.46
C LEU A 53 -6.96 3.94 2.23
N GLU A 54 -7.24 5.24 2.11
CA GLU A 54 -8.39 5.88 2.76
C GLU A 54 -9.71 5.22 2.34
N ALA A 55 -9.93 5.00 1.04
CA ALA A 55 -11.13 4.35 0.54
C ALA A 55 -11.27 2.90 1.05
N THR A 56 -10.16 2.17 1.11
CA THR A 56 -10.14 0.78 1.57
C THR A 56 -10.45 0.69 3.07
N LEU A 57 -9.84 1.56 3.87
CA LEU A 57 -10.07 1.62 5.32
C LEU A 57 -11.50 2.09 5.63
N GLN A 58 -12.01 3.05 4.85
CA GLN A 58 -13.39 3.51 4.96
C GLN A 58 -14.39 2.36 4.75
N ALA A 59 -14.17 1.56 3.70
CA ALA A 59 -15.00 0.39 3.39
C ALA A 59 -14.87 -0.71 4.45
N ALA A 60 -13.64 -1.06 4.84
CA ALA A 60 -13.38 -2.15 5.80
C ALA A 60 -13.90 -1.84 7.21
N LEU A 61 -13.78 -0.59 7.65
CA LEU A 61 -14.21 -0.15 8.98
C LEU A 61 -15.66 0.35 9.03
N LYS A 62 -16.37 0.36 7.88
CA LYS A 62 -17.75 0.87 7.73
C LYS A 62 -17.91 2.30 8.29
N SER A 63 -16.85 3.12 8.21
CA SER A 63 -16.87 4.51 8.67
C SER A 63 -17.26 5.44 7.52
N LYS A 64 -18.04 6.51 7.79
CA LYS A 64 -18.36 7.53 6.76
C LYS A 64 -17.35 8.68 6.71
N LYS A 65 -16.49 8.80 7.72
CA LYS A 65 -15.46 9.84 7.82
C LYS A 65 -14.15 9.14 8.15
N PHE A 66 -13.32 8.97 7.14
CA PHE A 66 -12.01 8.37 7.28
C PHE A 66 -10.96 9.30 6.67
N LYS A 67 -9.87 9.53 7.39
CA LYS A 67 -8.72 10.29 6.92
C LYS A 67 -7.46 9.69 7.51
N LEU A 68 -6.46 9.44 6.68
CA LEU A 68 -5.14 9.06 7.17
C LEU A 68 -4.53 10.25 7.92
N GLN A 69 -4.00 10.02 9.10
CA GLN A 69 -3.27 11.04 9.86
C GLN A 69 -1.85 11.20 9.32
N TYR A 70 -1.26 10.09 8.88
CA TYR A 70 0.10 10.03 8.36
C TYR A 70 0.23 8.82 7.42
N SER A 71 1.16 8.93 6.47
CA SER A 71 1.64 7.84 5.64
C SER A 71 3.07 8.15 5.25
N GLU A 72 3.92 7.14 5.18
CA GLU A 72 5.28 7.24 4.66
C GLU A 72 5.45 6.21 3.55
N ASP A 73 6.06 6.64 2.46
CA ASP A 73 6.19 5.82 1.26
C ASP A 73 7.66 5.53 1.01
N ILE A 74 8.04 4.28 1.21
CA ILE A 74 9.33 3.73 0.79
C ILE A 74 9.14 3.18 -0.62
N ARG A 75 9.77 3.82 -1.59
CA ARG A 75 9.63 3.49 -3.01
C ARG A 75 10.81 2.66 -3.48
N HIS A 76 10.50 1.69 -4.33
CA HIS A 76 11.44 0.82 -5.02
C HIS A 76 11.24 1.01 -6.53
N PRO A 77 11.83 2.07 -7.14
CA PRO A 77 11.50 2.49 -8.50
C PRO A 77 11.73 1.39 -9.55
N VAL A 78 12.83 0.64 -9.42
CA VAL A 78 13.19 -0.46 -10.33
C VAL A 78 12.13 -1.55 -10.38
N HIS A 79 11.42 -1.78 -9.27
CA HIS A 79 10.41 -2.83 -9.15
C HIS A 79 8.99 -2.32 -9.29
N GLN A 80 8.80 -1.01 -9.52
CA GLN A 80 7.49 -0.35 -9.53
C GLN A 80 6.67 -0.70 -8.27
N PHE A 81 7.33 -0.66 -7.12
CA PHE A 81 6.77 -1.10 -5.84
C PHE A 81 6.93 0.00 -4.78
N SER A 82 5.95 0.12 -3.90
CA SER A 82 6.00 0.97 -2.71
C SER A 82 5.49 0.22 -1.50
N HIS A 83 6.00 0.54 -0.33
CA HIS A 83 5.45 0.07 0.94
C HIS A 83 5.70 1.11 2.03
N GLY A 84 5.03 0.94 3.16
CA GLY A 84 5.34 1.75 4.31
C GLY A 84 4.24 1.75 5.36
N PRO A 85 4.51 2.43 6.49
CA PRO A 85 3.55 2.59 7.55
C PRO A 85 2.51 3.66 7.19
N PHE A 86 1.33 3.54 7.79
CA PHE A 86 0.34 4.60 7.83
C PHE A 86 -0.32 4.68 9.20
N LEU A 87 -0.86 5.84 9.54
CA LEU A 87 -1.54 6.09 10.80
C LEU A 87 -2.98 6.53 10.56
N PHE A 88 -3.92 5.96 11.32
CA PHE A 88 -5.32 6.36 11.30
C PHE A 88 -5.97 6.19 12.66
N SER A 89 -6.68 7.21 13.14
CA SER A 89 -7.37 7.18 14.44
C SER A 89 -6.47 6.65 15.59
N GLY A 90 -5.18 6.97 15.57
CA GLY A 90 -4.20 6.48 16.55
C GLY A 90 -3.72 5.04 16.36
N ASN A 91 -4.16 4.33 15.32
CA ASN A 91 -3.74 2.97 14.98
C ASN A 91 -2.72 3.00 13.85
N VAL A 92 -1.70 2.14 13.95
CA VAL A 92 -0.70 1.93 12.90
C VAL A 92 -1.20 0.84 11.97
N GLY A 93 -1.00 1.06 10.68
CA GLY A 93 -1.11 0.04 9.65
C GLY A 93 0.14 0.01 8.78
N LEU A 94 0.22 -1.02 7.95
CA LEU A 94 1.29 -1.22 6.99
C LEU A 94 0.67 -1.55 5.64
N TYR A 95 1.25 -1.06 4.56
CA TYR A 95 0.83 -1.42 3.23
C TYR A 95 2.01 -1.80 2.35
N PHE A 96 1.71 -2.51 1.27
CA PHE A 96 2.54 -2.53 0.06
C PHE A 96 1.67 -2.35 -1.17
N PHE A 97 2.25 -1.86 -2.26
CA PHE A 97 1.56 -1.52 -3.50
C PHE A 97 2.46 -1.71 -4.72
N PHE A 98 1.96 -2.41 -5.72
CA PHE A 98 2.56 -2.52 -7.05
C PHE A 98 1.93 -1.48 -7.98
N HIS A 99 2.75 -0.52 -8.45
CA HIS A 99 2.32 0.59 -9.30
C HIS A 99 1.90 0.15 -10.69
N ASP A 100 2.59 -0.85 -11.25
CA ASP A 100 2.35 -1.39 -12.60
C ASP A 100 0.98 -2.07 -12.74
N ILE A 101 0.55 -2.81 -11.71
CA ILE A 101 -0.77 -3.45 -11.67
C ILE A 101 -1.81 -2.66 -10.88
N GLY A 102 -1.41 -1.55 -10.26
CA GLY A 102 -2.28 -0.65 -9.49
C GLY A 102 -2.93 -1.31 -8.27
N GLN A 103 -2.25 -2.27 -7.63
CA GLN A 103 -2.83 -3.09 -6.57
C GLN A 103 -1.83 -3.40 -5.46
N GLY A 104 -2.35 -3.69 -4.27
CA GLY A 104 -1.55 -4.01 -3.09
C GLY A 104 -2.38 -4.57 -1.94
N LEU A 105 -1.78 -4.67 -0.77
CA LEU A 105 -2.49 -4.97 0.47
C LEU A 105 -2.22 -3.91 1.54
N ALA A 106 -3.19 -3.74 2.42
CA ALA A 106 -3.03 -3.03 3.68
C ALA A 106 -3.35 -3.99 4.83
N MET A 107 -2.52 -3.95 5.87
CA MET A 107 -2.72 -4.61 7.14
C MET A 107 -2.91 -3.55 8.23
N PHE A 108 -3.96 -3.68 9.03
CA PHE A 108 -4.33 -2.68 10.03
C PHE A 108 -5.22 -3.27 11.12
N GLN A 109 -5.32 -2.56 12.24
CA GLN A 109 -6.19 -2.96 13.34
C GLN A 109 -7.65 -2.63 13.04
N GLY A 110 -8.52 -3.64 13.18
CA GLY A 110 -9.97 -3.54 13.17
C GLY A 110 -10.58 -3.44 14.56
N ALA A 111 -11.92 -3.50 14.62
CA ALA A 111 -12.65 -3.50 15.88
C ALA A 111 -12.27 -4.72 16.75
N GLY A 112 -12.24 -4.52 18.07
CA GLY A 112 -11.92 -5.59 19.02
C GLY A 112 -10.47 -6.07 19.00
N GLY A 113 -9.54 -5.29 18.43
CA GLY A 113 -8.11 -5.61 18.41
C GLY A 113 -7.70 -6.63 17.34
N GLN A 114 -8.61 -7.00 16.44
CA GLN A 114 -8.31 -7.92 15.35
C GLN A 114 -7.39 -7.26 14.32
N THR A 115 -6.43 -8.01 13.76
CA THR A 115 -5.68 -7.56 12.59
C THR A 115 -6.45 -7.93 11.33
N LEU A 116 -6.72 -6.94 10.49
CA LEU A 116 -7.38 -7.08 9.21
C LEU A 116 -6.37 -6.93 8.09
N CYS A 117 -6.55 -7.69 7.01
CA CYS A 117 -5.82 -7.53 5.75
C CYS A 117 -6.83 -7.28 4.64
N ALA A 118 -6.64 -6.19 3.89
CA ALA A 118 -7.51 -5.82 2.78
C ALA A 118 -6.71 -5.52 1.52
N ARG A 119 -7.27 -5.86 0.37
CA ARG A 119 -6.71 -5.46 -0.92
C ARG A 119 -6.98 -3.99 -1.16
N ILE A 120 -5.92 -3.26 -1.52
CA ILE A 120 -5.98 -1.90 -2.03
C ILE A 120 -5.88 -1.95 -3.55
N SER A 121 -6.73 -1.19 -4.26
CA SER A 121 -6.77 -1.16 -5.72
C SER A 121 -7.05 0.25 -6.24
N ALA A 122 -6.23 0.73 -7.16
CA ALA A 122 -6.44 2.02 -7.84
C ALA A 122 -7.76 2.06 -8.61
N THR A 123 -8.29 0.92 -9.06
CA THR A 123 -9.58 0.84 -9.77
C THR A 123 -10.80 0.99 -8.85
N ALA A 124 -10.62 0.87 -7.53
CA ALA A 124 -11.72 0.95 -6.56
C ALA A 124 -12.08 2.39 -6.16
N VAL A 125 -11.28 3.39 -6.58
CA VAL A 125 -11.56 4.80 -6.29
C VAL A 125 -12.37 5.42 -7.44
N PRO A 126 -13.60 5.93 -7.19
CA PRO A 126 -14.46 6.48 -8.24
C PRO A 126 -13.79 7.58 -9.06
N LYS A 127 -14.03 7.59 -10.39
CA LYS A 127 -13.43 8.52 -11.37
C LYS A 127 -13.61 10.02 -11.06
N GLY A 128 -14.52 10.39 -10.14
CA GLY A 128 -14.75 11.79 -9.72
C GLY A 128 -13.82 12.33 -8.62
N ASN A 129 -13.04 11.48 -7.94
CA ASN A 129 -12.09 11.91 -6.89
C ASN A 129 -10.67 12.19 -7.43
N TRP A 130 -10.46 12.16 -8.75
CA TRP A 130 -9.14 12.26 -9.39
C TRP A 130 -8.83 13.64 -9.97
N ALA A 131 -9.70 14.63 -9.80
CA ALA A 131 -9.76 15.81 -10.64
C ALA A 131 -8.58 16.80 -10.53
N ASP A 132 -7.51 16.53 -9.76
CA ASP A 132 -6.43 17.52 -9.61
C ASP A 132 -5.01 16.95 -9.43
N LEU A 133 -4.69 15.80 -10.05
CA LEU A 133 -3.33 15.22 -9.99
C LEU A 133 -2.68 15.04 -11.36
N SER A 134 -3.31 15.51 -12.43
CA SER A 134 -2.69 15.57 -13.77
C SER A 134 -1.75 16.77 -13.95
N THR A 135 -1.64 17.64 -12.94
CA THR A 135 -0.79 18.84 -12.92
C THR A 135 0.53 18.63 -12.18
N TYR A 136 0.76 17.46 -11.56
CA TYR A 136 1.98 17.22 -10.78
C TYR A 136 3.17 16.68 -11.58
N ASP A 137 3.05 16.68 -12.91
CA ASP A 137 4.16 16.42 -13.82
C ASP A 137 4.47 17.72 -14.57
N LYS A 138 5.55 18.40 -14.10
CA LYS A 138 6.23 19.61 -14.59
C LYS A 138 6.28 20.75 -13.54
N THR A 139 7.12 20.57 -12.52
CA THR A 139 8.14 21.57 -12.09
C THR A 139 8.87 21.03 -10.88
N SER A 140 9.96 20.32 -11.12
CA SER A 140 11.08 20.24 -10.17
C SER A 140 12.15 21.16 -10.72
N ASN A 141 12.30 22.32 -10.07
CA ASN A 141 13.52 23.11 -10.05
C ASN A 141 14.14 22.93 -8.67
#